data_AF-A0A7G2M3A5-F1
#
_entry.id   AF-A0A7G2M3A5-F1
#
_cell.length_a   1.000
_cell.length_b   1.000
_cell.length_c   1.000
_cell.angle_alpha   90.00
_cell.angle_beta   90.00
_cell.angle_gamma   90.00
#
_symmetry.space_group_name_H-M   'P 1'
#
loop_
_entity.id
_entity.type
_entity.pdbx_description
1 polymer ?
#
loop_
_entity_poly.entity_id
_entity_poly.type
_entity_poly.pdbx_seq_one_letter_code
_entity_poly.pdbx_strand_id
1 'polypeptide(L)'
;MKKLIAAALASTALTGAALAQSADVTEFRIGILGGENAQDRMNSYECLRGYTEERLGVPAKLFAPADYNGVIQGLLGGTLDMAWLGASAYA
;
A
#
# COMPACT_ATOMS: atom_id res chain seq x y z
N MET A 1 2.42 -44.76 14.92
CA MET A 1 1.33 -43.88 14.45
C MET A 1 1.23 -42.55 15.19
N LYS A 2 1.24 -42.49 16.53
CA LYS A 2 1.19 -41.22 17.30
C LYS A 2 2.24 -40.17 16.91
N LYS A 3 3.49 -40.58 16.62
CA LYS A 3 4.57 -39.67 16.19
C LYS A 3 4.35 -39.08 14.79
N LEU A 4 3.71 -39.83 13.88
CA LEU A 4 3.39 -39.35 12.54
C LEU A 4 2.24 -38.34 12.56
N ILE A 5 1.23 -38.59 13.40
CA ILE A 5 0.13 -37.65 13.63
C ILE A 5 0.65 -36.35 14.25
N ALA A 6 1.53 -36.44 15.25
CA ALA A 6 2.16 -35.26 15.86
C ALA A 6 3.02 -34.45 14.87
N ALA A 7 3.77 -35.13 13.98
CA ALA A 7 4.56 -34.47 12.94
C ALA A 7 3.67 -33.76 11.90
N ALA A 8 2.56 -34.36 11.49
CA ALA A 8 1.61 -33.75 10.56
C ALA A 8 0.94 -32.49 11.14
N LEU A 9 0.56 -32.53 12.42
CA LEU A 9 0.02 -31.37 13.15
C LEU A 9 1.04 -30.25 13.34
N ALA A 10 2.31 -30.59 13.57
CA ALA A 10 3.38 -29.60 13.66
C ALA A 10 3.64 -28.91 12.31
N SER A 11 3.58 -29.65 11.20
CA SER A 11 3.77 -29.08 9.87
C SER A 11 2.66 -28.12 9.44
N THR A 12 1.40 -28.38 9.83
CA THR A 12 0.28 -27.46 9.52
C THR A 12 0.29 -26.21 10.39
N ALA A 13 0.83 -26.28 11.60
CA ALA A 13 1.01 -25.10 12.46
C ALA A 13 2.01 -24.08 11.85
N LEU A 14 3.04 -24.55 11.15
CA LEU A 14 4.01 -23.67 10.46
C LEU A 14 3.42 -22.99 9.21
N THR A 15 2.40 -23.58 8.57
CA THR A 15 1.75 -22.99 7.38
C THR A 15 0.78 -21.85 7.70
N GLY A 16 0.34 -21.70 8.95
CA GLY A 16 -0.59 -20.63 9.34
C GLY A 16 0.00 -19.21 9.21
N ALA A 17 1.33 -19.06 9.33
CA ALA A 17 1.99 -17.77 9.18
C ALA A 17 1.98 -17.23 7.75
N ALA A 18 1.86 -18.10 6.74
CA ALA A 18 1.79 -17.70 5.33
C ALA A 18 0.45 -17.04 4.96
N LEU A 19 -0.62 -17.33 5.71
CA LEU A 19 -1.96 -16.77 5.47
C LEU A 19 -2.16 -15.39 6.10
N ALA A 20 -1.29 -14.97 7.02
CA ALA A 20 -1.40 -13.68 7.71
C ALA A 20 -0.77 -12.51 6.93
N GLN A 21 0.08 -12.80 5.93
CA GLN A 21 0.81 -11.78 5.17
C GLN A 21 0.00 -11.12 4.06
N SER A 22 -1.18 -11.66 3.75
CA SER A 22 -2.18 -11.04 2.88
C SER A 22 -3.38 -10.65 3.74
N ALA A 23 -3.23 -9.62 4.59
CA ALA A 23 -4.42 -8.84 4.89
C ALA A 23 -4.98 -8.41 3.53
N ASP A 24 -6.24 -8.73 3.22
CA ASP A 24 -6.82 -8.48 1.90
C ASP A 24 -6.72 -6.97 1.59
N VAL A 25 -5.68 -6.59 0.86
CA VAL A 25 -5.50 -5.22 0.37
C VAL A 25 -6.56 -5.06 -0.70
N THR A 26 -7.65 -4.36 -0.37
CA THR A 26 -8.77 -4.17 -1.30
C THR A 26 -8.58 -2.97 -2.22
N GLU A 27 -7.64 -2.08 -1.89
CA GLU A 27 -7.22 -0.94 -2.70
C GLU A 27 -5.83 -0.46 -2.31
N PHE A 28 -5.17 0.28 -3.20
CA PHE A 28 -3.88 0.91 -2.97
C PHE A 28 -3.97 2.43 -3.19
N ARG A 29 -3.60 3.22 -2.19
CA ARG A 29 -3.84 4.67 -2.14
C ARG A 29 -2.53 5.43 -2.23
N ILE A 30 -2.36 6.19 -3.32
CA ILE A 30 -1.14 6.92 -3.63
C ILE A 30 -1.35 8.41 -3.35
N GLY A 31 -0.55 8.97 -2.46
CA GLY A 31 -0.46 10.41 -2.24
C GLY A 31 0.48 11.08 -3.24
N ILE A 32 -0.02 12.09 -3.96
CA ILE A 32 0.77 12.91 -4.86
C ILE A 32 1.12 14.20 -4.13
N LEU A 33 2.40 14.60 -4.12
CA LEU A 33 2.82 15.87 -3.54
C LEU A 33 2.24 17.07 -4.30
N GLY A 34 2.08 18.19 -3.59
CA GLY A 34 1.71 19.47 -4.19
C GLY A 34 2.83 20.11 -5.01
N GLY A 35 2.56 21.30 -5.55
CA GLY A 35 3.49 22.07 -6.39
C GLY A 35 2.85 22.59 -7.67
N GLU A 36 1.71 22.01 -8.06
CA GLU A 36 0.92 22.34 -9.23
C GLU A 36 -0.58 22.20 -8.92
N ASN A 37 -1.44 22.53 -9.89
CA ASN A 37 -2.88 22.35 -9.77
C ASN A 37 -3.24 20.87 -9.48
N ALA A 38 -4.22 20.65 -8.61
CA ALA A 38 -4.63 19.30 -8.20
C ALA A 38 -5.13 18.46 -9.39
N GLN A 39 -5.88 19.05 -10.33
CA GLN A 39 -6.38 18.32 -11.49
C GLN A 39 -5.24 17.91 -12.43
N ASP A 40 -4.27 18.79 -12.64
CA ASP A 40 -3.10 18.51 -13.49
C ASP A 40 -2.26 17.38 -12.91
N ARG A 41 -2.10 17.36 -11.58
CA ARG A 41 -1.47 16.24 -10.86
C ARG A 41 -2.22 14.92 -11.08
N MET A 42 -3.54 14.92 -10.94
CA MET A 42 -4.34 13.71 -11.16
C MET A 42 -4.16 13.18 -12.58
N ASN A 43 -4.19 14.07 -13.58
CA ASN A 43 -4.00 13.71 -14.98
C ASN A 43 -2.58 13.19 -15.26
N SER A 44 -1.56 13.85 -14.72
CA SER A 44 -0.15 13.52 -14.97
C SER A 44 0.27 12.17 -14.37
N TYR A 45 -0.40 11.74 -13.31
CA TYR A 45 -0.12 10.49 -12.60
C TYR A 45 -1.06 9.34 -13.00
N GLU A 46 -1.94 9.54 -13.97
CA GLU A 46 -2.91 8.52 -14.40
C GLU A 46 -2.21 7.24 -14.93
N CYS A 47 -1.08 7.38 -15.62
CA CYS A 47 -0.27 6.24 -16.04
C CYS A 47 0.28 5.44 -14.84
N LEU A 48 0.66 6.11 -13.75
CA LEU A 48 1.11 5.45 -12.52
C LEU A 48 -0.03 4.70 -11.86
N ARG A 49 -1.23 5.29 -11.80
CA ARG A 49 -2.43 4.63 -11.27
C ARG A 49 -2.70 3.33 -12.02
N GLY A 50 -2.81 3.40 -13.35
CA GLY A 50 -3.08 2.23 -14.19
C GLY A 50 -2.00 1.15 -14.08
N TYR A 51 -0.73 1.52 -14.10
CA TYR A 51 0.37 0.57 -13.92
C TYR A 51 0.34 -0.11 -12.54
N THR A 52 -0.01 0.64 -11.50
CA THR A 52 -0.13 0.11 -10.14
C THR A 52 -1.26 -0.91 -10.04
N GLU A 53 -2.42 -0.61 -10.62
CA GLU A 53 -3.55 -1.54 -10.68
C GLU A 53 -3.18 -2.84 -11.40
N GLU A 54 -2.58 -2.73 -12.58
CA GLU A 54 -2.14 -3.87 -13.37
C GLU A 54 -1.17 -4.76 -12.56
N ARG A 55 -0.24 -4.13 -11.84
CA ARG A 55 0.86 -4.86 -11.19
C ARG A 55 0.52 -5.42 -9.83
N LEU A 56 -0.38 -4.78 -9.10
CA LEU A 56 -0.81 -5.20 -7.75
C LEU A 56 -2.11 -6.02 -7.78
N GLY A 57 -2.89 -5.96 -8.87
CA GLY A 57 -4.15 -6.70 -9.00
C GLY A 57 -5.29 -6.16 -8.13
N VAL A 58 -5.16 -4.93 -7.62
CA VAL A 58 -6.13 -4.24 -6.76
C VAL A 58 -6.35 -2.82 -7.28
N PRO A 59 -7.54 -2.21 -7.09
CA PRO A 59 -7.80 -0.82 -7.46
C PRO A 59 -6.76 0.14 -6.87
N ALA A 60 -6.29 1.10 -7.66
CA ALA A 60 -5.36 2.13 -7.21
C ALA A 60 -6.06 3.49 -7.28
N LYS A 61 -5.89 4.28 -6.22
CA LYS A 61 -6.49 5.61 -6.09
C LYS A 61 -5.42 6.65 -5.89
N LEU A 62 -5.52 7.73 -6.65
CA LEU A 62 -4.66 8.90 -6.50
C LEU A 62 -5.33 9.89 -5.56
N PHE A 63 -4.56 10.43 -4.62
CA PHE A 63 -4.97 11.49 -3.73
C PHE A 63 -4.05 12.68 -3.93
N ALA A 64 -4.64 13.86 -4.04
CA ALA A 64 -3.92 15.10 -4.18
C ALA A 64 -4.13 16.01 -2.95
N PRO A 65 -3.53 15.71 -1.77
CA PRO A 65 -3.59 16.61 -0.62
C PRO A 65 -3.11 18.02 -0.98
N ALA A 66 -3.62 19.00 -0.23
CA ALA A 66 -3.39 20.42 -0.47
C ALA A 66 -1.92 20.83 -0.28
N ASP A 67 -1.22 20.16 0.64
CA ASP A 67 0.18 20.45 0.97
C ASP A 67 0.96 19.18 1.34
N TYR A 68 2.26 19.38 1.54
CA TYR A 68 3.21 18.33 1.90
C TYR A 68 2.86 17.64 3.23
N ASN A 69 2.41 18.41 4.22
CA ASN A 69 2.05 17.86 5.53
C ASN A 69 0.80 16.98 5.43
N GLY A 70 -0.16 17.33 4.58
CA GLY A 70 -1.34 16.50 4.30
C GLY A 70 -0.97 15.11 3.77
N VAL A 71 0.09 15.00 2.94
CA VAL A 71 0.61 13.70 2.50
C VAL A 71 1.27 12.94 3.65
N ILE A 72 2.10 13.60 4.47
CA ILE A 72 2.72 12.96 5.65
C ILE A 72 1.64 12.44 6.62
N GLN A 73 0.66 13.27 6.97
CA GLN A 73 -0.41 12.87 7.87
C GLN A 73 -1.27 11.75 7.29
N GLY A 74 -1.46 11.71 5.97
CA GLY A 74 -2.13 10.60 5.31
C GLY A 74 -1.39 9.27 5.45
N LEU A 75 -0.06 9.30 5.33
CA LEU A 75 0.78 8.11 5.56
C LEU A 75 0.78 7.68 7.02
N LEU A 76 0.99 8.61 7.96
CA LEU A 76 0.97 8.33 9.40
C LEU A 76 -0.39 7.82 9.89
N GLY A 77 -1.47 8.36 9.33
CA GLY A 77 -2.84 7.97 9.64
C GLY A 77 -3.31 6.70 8.93
N GLY A 78 -2.48 6.09 8.07
CA GLY A 78 -2.86 4.91 7.29
C GLY A 78 -4.02 5.17 6.33
N THR A 79 -4.21 6.42 5.89
CA THR A 79 -5.17 6.79 4.84
C THR A 79 -4.53 6.85 3.45
N LEU A 80 -3.20 6.80 3.39
CA LEU A 80 -2.38 6.59 2.20
C LEU A 80 -1.45 5.40 2.41
N ASP A 81 -1.15 4.68 1.34
CA ASP A 81 -0.28 3.50 1.36
C ASP A 81 1.13 3.82 0.83
N MET A 82 1.23 4.82 -0.05
CA MET A 82 2.50 5.24 -0.65
C MET A 82 2.45 6.73 -1.04
N ALA A 83 3.58 7.41 -0.92
CA ALA A 83 3.82 8.69 -1.59
C ALA A 83 5.31 8.80 -1.91
N TRP A 84 5.64 9.58 -2.95
CA TRP A 84 7.03 9.93 -3.23
C TRP A 84 7.42 11.15 -2.41
N LEU A 85 8.25 10.96 -1.38
CA LEU A 85 8.66 12.03 -0.48
C LEU A 85 10.10 12.45 -0.73
N GLY A 86 10.36 13.75 -0.52
CA GLY A 86 11.72 14.27 -0.43
C GLY A 86 12.38 13.89 0.90
N ALA A 87 13.71 13.99 0.97
CA ALA A 87 14.49 13.60 2.16
C ALA A 87 14.03 14.31 3.46
N SER A 88 13.49 15.53 3.35
CA SER A 88 12.99 16.31 4.49
C SER A 88 11.83 15.66 5.24
N ALA A 89 11.09 14.71 4.63
CA ALA A 89 10.02 14.01 5.33
C ALA A 89 10.51 12.96 6.33
N TYR A 90 11.79 12.57 6.25
CA TYR A 90 12.40 11.50 7.03
C TYR A 90 13.42 12.01 8.07
N ALA A 91 13.62 13.33 8.13
CA ALA A 91 14.54 13.99 9.04
C ALA A 91 13.93 14.20 10.42
#